data_AF-A0A0Q8D336-F1
#
_entry.id   AF-A0A0Q8D336-F1
#
_cell.length_a   1.000
_cell.length_b   1.000
_cell.length_c   1.000
_cell.angle_alpha   90.00
_cell.angle_beta   90.00
_cell.angle_gamma   90.00
#
_symmetry.space_group_name_H-M   'P 1'
#
loop_
_entity.id
_entity.type
_entity.pdbx_description
1 polymer ?
#
loop_
_entity_poly.entity_id
_entity_poly.type
_entity_poly.pdbx_seq_one_letter_code
_entity_poly.pdbx_strand_id
1 'polypeptide(L)'
;MNYYGAKQVLKNELGGKSVVWVGRSHMNTSEGVPGIAELTGGIGIGVYQKPGIEKSVGRKAEGHPDPLASLSVADDTAGDLQIDIKV
;
A
#
# COMPACT_ATOMS: atom_id res chain seq x y z
N MET A 1 7.52 -9.25 10.94
CA MET A 1 6.37 -9.71 10.13
C MET A 1 6.60 -9.47 8.64
N ASN A 2 6.83 -8.23 8.20
CA ASN A 2 6.95 -7.88 6.77
C ASN A 2 7.99 -8.71 6.01
N TYR A 3 9.18 -8.94 6.60
CA TYR A 3 10.23 -9.77 5.99
C TYR A 3 9.77 -11.20 5.65
N TYR A 4 9.05 -11.87 6.57
CA TYR A 4 8.55 -13.21 6.30
C TYR A 4 7.47 -13.19 5.21
N GLY A 5 6.56 -12.22 5.26
CA GLY A 5 5.53 -12.00 4.24
C GLY A 5 6.15 -11.82 2.85
N ALA A 6 7.12 -10.89 2.72
CA ALA A 6 7.84 -10.64 1.47
C ALA A 6 8.53 -11.90 0.91
N LYS A 7 9.17 -12.70 1.78
CA LYS A 7 9.74 -13.99 1.37
C LYS A 7 8.69 -14.96 0.81
N GLN A 8 7.48 -15.00 1.37
CA GLN A 8 6.41 -15.83 0.82
C GLN A 8 5.93 -15.30 -0.54
N VAL A 9 5.83 -13.99 -0.73
CA VAL A 9 5.48 -13.39 -2.03
C VAL A 9 6.50 -13.81 -3.09
N LEU A 10 7.79 -13.55 -2.85
CA LEU A 10 8.86 -13.85 -3.79
C LEU A 10 8.99 -15.35 -4.09
N LYS A 11 8.73 -16.22 -3.09
CA LYS A 11 8.77 -17.67 -3.28
C LYS A 11 7.61 -18.18 -4.13
N ASN A 12 6.42 -17.59 -3.97
CA ASN A 12 5.20 -18.03 -4.65
C ASN A 12 4.98 -17.35 -5.99
N GLU A 13 5.86 -16.42 -6.40
CA GLU A 13 5.68 -15.70 -7.65
C GLU A 13 5.73 -16.61 -8.89
N LEU A 14 6.21 -17.86 -8.83
CA LEU A 14 6.17 -18.88 -9.91
C LEU A 14 6.49 -18.36 -11.34
N GLY A 15 7.22 -17.25 -11.48
CA GLY A 15 7.51 -16.56 -12.74
C GLY A 15 6.41 -15.65 -13.29
N GLY A 16 5.32 -15.41 -12.55
CA GLY A 16 4.20 -14.53 -12.88
C GLY A 16 4.15 -13.23 -12.07
N LYS A 17 3.02 -12.51 -12.17
CA LYS A 17 2.71 -11.33 -11.36
C LYS A 17 1.85 -11.73 -10.18
N SER A 18 2.16 -11.23 -8.99
CA SER A 18 1.35 -11.46 -7.77
C SER A 18 0.61 -10.20 -7.35
N VAL A 19 -0.57 -10.40 -6.74
CA VAL A 19 -1.28 -9.38 -5.98
C VAL A 19 -1.45 -9.90 -4.56
N VAL A 20 -1.07 -9.10 -3.57
CA VAL A 20 -1.15 -9.46 -2.16
C VAL A 20 -2.02 -8.48 -1.40
N TRP A 21 -2.91 -9.01 -0.57
CA TRP A 21 -3.71 -8.21 0.36
C TRP A 21 -2.97 -8.12 1.68
N VAL A 22 -2.72 -6.89 2.13
CA VAL A 22 -2.02 -6.62 3.39
C VAL A 22 -2.74 -5.53 4.18
N GLY A 23 -2.54 -5.50 5.49
CA GLY A 23 -2.92 -4.34 6.28
C GLY A 23 -2.09 -3.11 5.87
N ARG A 24 -2.65 -1.91 6.00
CA ARG A 24 -1.97 -0.67 5.57
C ARG A 24 -0.57 -0.48 6.19
N SER A 25 -0.37 -0.88 7.45
CA SER A 25 0.92 -0.84 8.16
C SER A 25 1.97 -1.80 7.62
N HIS A 26 1.56 -2.73 6.77
CA HIS A 26 2.44 -3.71 6.13
C HIS A 26 2.67 -3.41 4.65
N MET A 27 2.02 -2.38 4.08
CA MET A 27 2.08 -2.08 2.65
C MET A 27 3.37 -1.36 2.27
N ASN A 28 3.55 -0.12 2.74
CA ASN A 28 4.76 0.69 2.58
C ASN A 28 5.42 0.95 3.94
N THR A 29 6.59 1.57 3.90
CA THR A 29 7.39 1.92 5.08
C THR A 29 6.61 2.86 5.98
N SER A 30 6.48 2.45 7.24
CA SER A 30 5.87 3.27 8.30
C SER A 30 6.56 2.94 9.61
N GLU A 31 6.64 3.91 10.52
CA GLU A 31 7.28 3.75 11.84
C GLU A 31 8.71 3.18 11.75
N GLY A 32 9.44 3.52 10.68
CA GLY A 32 10.80 3.02 10.43
C GLY A 32 10.90 1.54 10.02
N VAL A 33 9.77 0.87 9.77
CA VAL A 33 9.71 -0.54 9.38
C VAL A 33 9.39 -0.65 7.88
N PRO A 34 10.28 -1.23 7.06
CA PRO A 34 10.02 -1.43 5.62
C PRO A 34 8.76 -2.27 5.37
N GLY A 35 7.92 -1.81 4.46
CA GLY A 35 6.71 -2.49 4.01
C GLY A 35 6.99 -3.66 3.08
N ILE A 36 5.95 -4.43 2.78
CA ILE A 36 6.04 -5.54 1.83
C ILE A 36 6.31 -5.03 0.42
N ALA A 37 5.74 -3.88 0.03
CA ALA A 37 5.98 -3.29 -1.28
C ALA A 37 7.48 -3.01 -1.50
N GLU A 38 8.17 -2.36 -0.54
CA GLU A 38 9.60 -2.10 -0.69
C GLU A 38 10.42 -3.38 -0.65
N LEU A 39 10.07 -4.33 0.23
CA LEU A 39 10.81 -5.58 0.40
C LEU A 39 10.70 -6.53 -0.80
N THR A 40 9.66 -6.41 -1.61
CA THR A 40 9.50 -7.19 -2.84
C THR A 40 9.84 -6.40 -4.10
N GLY A 41 10.20 -5.12 -3.99
CA GLY A 41 10.36 -4.22 -5.15
C GLY A 41 9.04 -3.97 -5.90
N GLY A 42 7.91 -4.15 -5.21
CA GLY A 42 6.56 -3.94 -5.73
C GLY A 42 6.08 -2.50 -5.59
N ILE A 43 4.77 -2.32 -5.73
CA ILE A 43 4.08 -1.04 -5.60
C ILE A 43 2.93 -1.23 -4.61
N GLY A 44 2.80 -0.33 -3.64
CA GLY A 44 1.66 -0.26 -2.74
C GLY A 44 0.49 0.48 -3.38
N ILE A 45 -0.71 -0.11 -3.32
CA ILE A 45 -1.93 0.48 -3.85
C ILE A 45 -2.99 0.51 -2.74
N GLY A 46 -3.32 1.71 -2.25
CA GLY A 46 -4.44 1.92 -1.34
C GLY A 46 -5.76 1.99 -2.10
N VAL A 47 -6.81 1.33 -1.60
CA VAL A 47 -8.16 1.38 -2.19
C VAL A 47 -9.12 1.95 -1.17
N TYR A 48 -9.79 3.05 -1.52
CA TYR A 48 -10.59 3.85 -0.59
C TYR A 48 -11.97 4.11 -1.17
N GLN A 49 -13.01 4.03 -0.32
CA GLN A 49 -14.32 4.55 -0.68
C GLN A 49 -14.33 6.05 -0.37
N LYS A 50 -14.61 6.88 -1.38
CA LYS A 50 -14.66 8.34 -1.19
C LYS A 50 -16.04 8.89 -1.58
N PRO A 51 -16.85 9.35 -0.61
CA PRO A 51 -18.07 10.07 -0.93
C PRO A 51 -17.73 11.43 -1.55
N GLY A 52 -18.57 11.88 -2.48
CA GLY A 52 -18.42 13.21 -3.10
C GLY A 52 -17.51 13.29 -4.32
N ILE A 53 -16.99 12.17 -4.83
CA ILE A 53 -16.31 12.14 -6.14
C ILE A 53 -17.28 11.85 -7.29
N GLU A 54 -17.06 12.45 -8.46
CA GLU A 54 -17.95 12.26 -9.61
C GLU A 54 -17.88 10.84 -10.20
N LYS A 55 -16.69 10.24 -10.18
CA LYS A 55 -16.38 8.90 -10.69
C LYS A 55 -15.19 8.30 -9.95
N SER A 56 -15.07 6.97 -9.98
CA SER A 56 -13.89 6.29 -9.46
C SER A 56 -12.63 6.68 -10.24
N VAL A 57 -11.51 6.84 -9.55
CA VAL A 57 -10.27 7.35 -10.13
C VAL A 57 -9.03 6.69 -9.50
N GLY A 58 -8.04 6.38 -10.34
CA GLY A 58 -6.70 6.01 -9.89
C GLY A 58 -5.77 7.22 -9.96
N ARG A 59 -4.99 7.45 -8.91
CA ARG A 59 -4.02 8.56 -8.83
C ARG A 59 -2.75 8.15 -8.12
N LYS A 60 -1.65 8.86 -8.36
CA LYS A 60 -0.47 8.79 -7.48
C LYS A 60 -0.83 9.41 -6.13
N ALA A 61 -0.29 8.86 -5.05
CA ALA A 61 -0.40 9.51 -3.75
C ALA A 61 0.27 10.89 -3.81
N GLU A 62 -0.38 11.91 -3.25
CA GLU A 62 0.22 13.24 -3.13
C GLU A 62 1.16 13.26 -1.92
N GLY A 63 2.45 13.17 -2.20
CA GLY A 63 3.48 12.99 -1.17
C GLY A 63 3.63 11.52 -0.76
N HIS A 64 4.85 11.13 -0.40
CA HIS A 64 5.06 9.87 0.31
C HIS A 64 4.81 10.15 1.79
N PRO A 65 4.01 9.33 2.49
CA PRO A 65 3.91 9.41 3.94
C PRO A 65 5.30 9.40 4.56
N ASP A 66 5.52 10.22 5.59
CA ASP A 66 6.80 10.20 6.31
C ASP A 66 7.09 8.77 6.79
N PRO A 67 8.19 8.13 6.34
CA PRO A 67 8.50 6.74 6.70
C PRO A 67 8.66 6.51 8.20
N LEU A 68 8.90 7.58 8.97
CA LEU A 68 9.06 7.54 10.42
C LEU A 68 7.76 7.88 11.16
N ALA A 69 6.76 8.44 10.47
CA ALA A 69 5.51 8.79 11.09
C ALA A 69 4.67 7.53 11.39
N SER A 70 3.92 7.62 12.49
CA SER A 70 2.85 6.68 12.77
C SER A 70 1.71 6.89 11.76
N LEU A 71 1.08 5.79 11.36
CA LEU A 71 -0.10 5.87 10.51
C LEU A 71 -1.24 6.54 11.28
N SER A 72 -1.67 7.70 10.79
CA SER A 72 -2.82 8.41 11.34
C SER A 72 -4.09 7.57 11.20
N VAL A 73 -4.98 7.66 12.19
CA VAL A 73 -6.35 7.12 12.08
C VAL A 73 -7.24 8.06 11.26
N ALA A 74 -6.83 9.32 11.08
CA ALA A 74 -7.60 10.36 10.39
C ALA A 74 -7.14 10.61 8.93
N ASP A 75 -5.84 10.45 8.65
CA ASP A 75 -5.28 10.53 7.29
C ASP A 75 -5.01 9.10 6.80
N ASP A 76 -6.03 8.54 6.14
CA ASP A 76 -6.11 7.10 5.83
C ASP A 76 -5.27 6.65 4.63
N THR A 77 -4.65 7.58 3.91
CA THR A 77 -4.00 7.26 2.65
C THR A 77 -2.58 6.72 2.85
N ALA A 78 -2.37 5.51 2.37
CA ALA A 78 -1.09 4.83 2.28
C ALA A 78 -0.96 4.27 0.86
N GLY A 79 0.26 3.96 0.44
CA GLY A 79 0.50 3.46 -0.91
C GLY A 79 1.18 4.49 -1.80
N ASP A 80 1.88 3.99 -2.79
CA ASP A 80 2.44 4.80 -3.88
C ASP A 80 1.32 5.28 -4.81
N LEU A 81 0.27 4.46 -4.94
CA LEU A 81 -0.93 4.72 -5.73
C LEU A 81 -2.18 4.62 -4.86
N GLN A 82 -3.22 5.34 -5.26
CA GLN A 82 -4.54 5.32 -4.65
C GLN A 82 -5.60 5.05 -5.70
N ILE A 83 -6.56 4.20 -5.36
CA ILE A 83 -7.79 3.98 -6.11
C ILE A 83 -8.94 4.47 -5.24
N ASP A 84 -9.55 5.58 -5.64
CA ASP A 84 -10.72 6.13 -4.99
C ASP A 84 -11.96 5.59 -5.70
N ILE A 85 -12.79 4.87 -4.96
CA ILE A 85 -14.03 4.25 -5.42
C ILE A 85 -15.19 5.16 -5.04
N LYS A 86 -15.99 5.53 -6.04
CA LYS A 86 -17.24 6.25 -5.82
C LYS A 86 -18.21 5.34 -5.07
N VAL A 87 -18.71 5.84 -3.93
CA VAL A 87 -19.78 5.24 -3.13
C VAL A 87 -21.12 5.89 -3.46
#